data_AF-A0A800JBN6-F1
#
_entry.id   AF-A0A800JBN6-F1
#
_cell.length_a   1.000
_cell.length_b   1.000
_cell.length_c   1.000
_cell.angle_alpha   90.00
_cell.angle_beta   90.00
_cell.angle_gamma   90.00
#
_symmetry.space_group_name_H-M   'P 1'
#
loop_
_entity.id
_entity.type
_entity.pdbx_description
1 polymer ?
#
loop_
_entity_poly.entity_id
_entity_poly.type
_entity_poly.pdbx_seq_one_letter_code
_entity_poly.pdbx_strand_id
1 'polypeptide(L)'
;MNPENIINLEQHPIQESDYSKSCKDQLDSTGALVMEDFLNSDTVESLQAEAREVRPLAYFCHQNHNAYLLDPDPDFPQEHIRNLEQVSDKGCITHDQVPENSLL
;
A
#
# COMPACT_ATOMS: atom_id res chain seq x y z
N MET A 1 -21.53 2.59 -1.20
CA MET A 1 -20.74 2.23 -0.01
C MET A 1 -20.81 3.38 0.99
N ASN A 2 -21.07 3.12 2.27
CA ASN A 2 -21.08 4.15 3.30
C ASN A 2 -19.73 4.13 4.04
N PRO A 3 -18.94 5.24 4.04
CA PRO A 3 -17.65 5.30 4.73
C PRO A 3 -17.71 4.90 6.21
N GLU A 4 -18.85 5.14 6.86
CA GLU A 4 -19.11 4.76 8.26
C GLU A 4 -18.98 3.26 8.52
N ASN A 5 -19.17 2.43 7.50
CA ASN A 5 -19.06 0.98 7.64
C ASN A 5 -17.63 0.47 7.49
N ILE A 6 -16.72 1.27 6.92
CA ILE A 6 -15.34 0.85 6.60
C ILE A 6 -14.27 1.57 7.40
N ILE A 7 -14.54 2.80 7.84
CA ILE A 7 -13.59 3.67 8.52
C ILE A 7 -13.99 3.81 9.98
N ASN A 8 -12.98 3.87 10.84
CA ASN A 8 -13.13 4.18 12.25
C ASN A 8 -13.34 5.69 12.45
N LEU A 9 -14.58 6.14 12.24
CA LEU A 9 -14.92 7.57 12.34
C LEU A 9 -14.88 8.11 13.77
N GLU A 10 -14.90 7.23 14.78
CA GLU A 10 -14.73 7.65 16.18
C GLU A 10 -13.31 8.16 16.44
N GLN A 11 -12.29 7.51 15.85
CA GLN A 11 -10.89 7.95 15.94
C GLN A 11 -10.48 8.91 14.81
N HIS A 12 -11.13 8.79 13.66
CA HIS A 12 -10.85 9.59 12.47
C HIS A 12 -12.12 10.27 11.96
N PRO A 13 -12.58 11.36 12.61
CA PRO A 13 -13.75 12.11 12.17
C PRO A 13 -13.42 12.95 10.92
N ILE A 14 -13.18 12.27 9.80
CA ILE A 14 -12.75 12.87 8.52
C ILE A 14 -13.77 13.86 7.93
N GLN A 15 -15.00 13.86 8.45
CA GLN A 15 -16.03 14.84 8.09
C GLN A 15 -15.85 16.18 8.82
N GLU A 16 -15.06 16.21 9.90
CA GLU A 16 -14.76 17.42 10.64
C GLU A 16 -13.59 18.18 10.02
N SER A 17 -13.80 19.48 9.78
CA SER A 17 -12.78 20.35 9.18
C SER A 17 -11.55 20.49 10.05
N ASP A 18 -11.73 20.50 11.37
CA ASP A 18 -10.64 20.69 12.34
C ASP A 18 -9.73 19.46 12.38
N TYR A 19 -10.30 18.26 12.30
CA TYR A 19 -9.56 17.01 12.15
C TYR A 19 -8.72 17.01 10.87
N SER A 20 -9.36 17.31 9.73
CA SER A 20 -8.69 17.41 8.43
C SER A 20 -7.54 18.42 8.44
N LYS A 21 -7.71 19.57 9.11
CA LYS A 21 -6.67 20.57 9.28
C LYS A 21 -5.52 20.05 10.14
N SER A 22 -5.80 19.39 11.26
CA SER A 22 -4.77 18.78 12.11
C SER A 22 -3.96 17.73 11.34
N CYS A 23 -4.61 16.88 10.55
CA CYS A 23 -3.94 15.90 9.68
C CYS A 23 -3.03 16.59 8.65
N LYS A 24 -3.49 17.70 8.06
CA LYS A 24 -2.69 18.48 7.10
C LYS A 24 -1.48 19.12 7.76
N ASP A 25 -1.66 19.73 8.94
CA ASP A 25 -0.58 20.37 9.69
C ASP A 25 0.48 19.32 10.10
N GLN A 26 0.04 18.13 10.51
CA GLN A 26 0.95 17.01 10.79
C GLN A 26 1.72 16.61 9.53
N LEU A 27 1.02 16.32 8.43
CA LEU A 27 1.63 15.96 7.14
C LEU A 27 2.66 17.00 6.67
N ASP A 28 2.35 18.29 6.81
CA ASP A 28 3.25 19.38 6.42
C ASP A 28 4.51 19.46 7.30
N SER A 29 4.37 19.13 8.58
CA SER A 29 5.49 19.16 9.53
C SER A 29 6.39 17.93 9.46
N THR A 30 5.83 16.74 9.19
CA THR A 30 6.54 15.45 9.24
C THR A 30 6.85 14.87 7.86
N GLY A 31 6.19 15.35 6.81
CA GLY A 31 6.26 14.80 5.45
C GLY A 31 5.44 13.50 5.24
N ALA A 32 4.84 12.96 6.30
CA ALA A 32 3.99 11.76 6.23
C ALA A 32 2.94 11.74 7.36
N LEU A 33 1.74 11.27 7.05
CA LEU A 33 0.66 11.09 8.02
C LEU A 33 0.43 9.59 8.25
N VAL A 34 0.45 9.17 9.52
CA VAL A 34 0.07 7.81 9.92
C VAL A 34 -1.30 7.90 10.59
N MET A 35 -2.26 7.15 10.05
CA MET A 35 -3.62 7.01 10.59
C MET A 35 -3.78 5.58 11.11
N GLU A 36 -3.34 5.36 12.34
CA GLU A 36 -3.45 4.06 13.02
C GLU A 36 -4.93 3.68 13.16
N ASP A 37 -5.29 2.43 12.92
CA ASP A 37 -6.66 1.93 13.03
C ASP A 37 -7.71 2.67 12.18
N PHE A 38 -7.28 3.25 11.05
CA PHE A 38 -8.18 3.98 10.14
C PHE A 38 -9.31 3.11 9.57
N LEU A 39 -8.99 1.89 9.15
CA LEU A 39 -9.99 0.92 8.71
C LEU A 39 -10.49 0.12 9.90
N ASN A 40 -11.78 -0.13 9.95
CA ASN A 40 -12.38 -1.02 10.95
C ASN A 40 -11.81 -2.44 10.80
N SER A 41 -11.64 -3.17 11.90
CA SER A 41 -11.09 -4.53 11.89
C SER A 41 -11.85 -5.47 10.94
N ASP A 42 -13.18 -5.41 10.93
CA ASP A 42 -14.03 -6.21 10.03
C ASP A 42 -13.75 -5.93 8.54
N THR A 43 -13.41 -4.68 8.22
CA THR A 43 -13.05 -4.27 6.85
C THR A 43 -11.69 -4.83 6.48
N VAL A 44 -10.71 -4.74 7.38
CA VAL A 44 -9.38 -5.32 7.17
C VAL A 44 -9.47 -6.83 6.98
N GLU A 45 -10.26 -7.54 7.79
CA GLU A 45 -10.46 -8.99 7.67
C GLU A 45 -11.11 -9.37 6.34
N SER A 46 -12.14 -8.64 5.93
CA SER A 46 -12.84 -8.86 4.67
C SER A 46 -11.91 -8.64 3.46
N LEU A 47 -11.15 -7.55 3.45
CA LEU A 47 -10.17 -7.26 2.39
C LEU A 47 -9.07 -8.33 2.32
N GLN A 48 -8.61 -8.82 3.47
CA GLN A 48 -7.64 -9.91 3.48
C GLN A 48 -8.22 -11.23 2.97
N ALA A 49 -9.48 -11.54 3.28
CA ALA A 49 -10.16 -12.73 2.78
C ALA A 49 -10.30 -12.66 1.25
N GLU A 50 -10.77 -11.54 0.73
CA GLU A 50 -10.86 -11.28 -0.71
C GLU A 50 -9.50 -11.41 -1.39
N ALA A 51 -8.46 -10.74 -0.85
CA ALA A 51 -7.12 -10.80 -1.40
C ALA A 51 -6.58 -12.24 -1.48
N ARG A 52 -6.87 -13.09 -0.47
CA ARG A 52 -6.50 -14.51 -0.47
C ARG A 52 -7.26 -15.30 -1.53
N GLU A 53 -8.53 -14.99 -1.75
CA GLU A 53 -9.38 -15.64 -2.74
C GLU A 53 -8.91 -15.36 -4.17
N VAL A 54 -8.55 -14.10 -4.47
CA VAL A 54 -8.09 -13.71 -5.81
C VAL A 54 -6.60 -13.95 -6.04
N ARG A 55 -5.81 -14.19 -4.98
CA ARG A 55 -4.36 -14.47 -5.06
C ARG A 55 -3.97 -15.53 -6.10
N PRO A 56 -4.70 -16.65 -6.30
CA PRO A 56 -4.36 -17.64 -7.31
C PRO A 56 -4.42 -17.11 -8.76
N LEU A 57 -5.14 -15.99 -8.99
CA LEU A 57 -5.21 -15.33 -10.29
C LEU A 57 -4.04 -14.36 -10.52
N ALA A 58 -3.27 -14.05 -9.48
CA ALA A 58 -2.20 -13.08 -9.56
C ALA A 58 -1.05 -13.60 -10.44
N TYR A 59 -0.58 -12.73 -11.33
CA TYR A 59 0.67 -12.95 -12.04
C TYR A 59 1.83 -12.54 -11.13
N PHE A 60 2.71 -13.49 -10.82
CA PHE A 60 3.87 -13.27 -9.97
C PHE A 60 5.13 -13.05 -10.80
N CYS A 61 5.77 -11.90 -10.59
CA CYS A 61 7.08 -11.56 -11.11
C CYS A 61 8.11 -11.63 -10.00
N HIS A 62 9.22 -12.30 -10.28
CA HIS A 62 10.44 -12.25 -9.48
C HIS A 62 11.48 -11.47 -10.27
N GLN A 63 12.00 -10.38 -9.69
CA GLN A 63 13.00 -9.53 -10.33
C GLN A 63 14.13 -9.19 -9.38
N ASN A 64 15.35 -9.33 -9.90
CA ASN A 64 16.56 -8.85 -9.25
C ASN A 64 16.98 -7.57 -9.94
N HIS A 65 17.11 -6.49 -9.17
CA HIS A 65 17.44 -5.17 -9.69
C HIS A 65 18.23 -4.36 -8.66
N ASN A 66 18.98 -3.34 -9.06
CA ASN A 66 19.47 -2.33 -8.11
C ASN A 66 18.41 -1.25 -7.87
N ALA A 67 18.67 -0.35 -6.92
CA ALA A 67 17.78 0.75 -6.56
C ALA A 67 17.44 1.71 -7.74
N TYR A 68 18.19 1.64 -8.83
CA TYR A 68 18.02 2.49 -10.02
C TYR A 68 17.37 1.76 -11.21
N LEU A 69 17.08 0.45 -11.09
CA LEU A 69 16.54 -0.38 -12.16
C LEU A 69 17.42 -0.39 -13.43
N LEU A 70 18.73 -0.30 -13.26
CA LEU A 70 19.72 -0.31 -14.34
C LEU A 70 20.54 -1.60 -14.32
N ASP A 71 21.23 -1.89 -15.42
CA ASP A 71 22.27 -2.93 -15.41
C ASP A 71 23.41 -2.56 -14.44
N PRO A 72 24.11 -3.56 -13.86
CA PRO A 72 25.29 -3.32 -13.03
C PRO A 72 26.37 -2.54 -13.77
N ASP A 73 27.02 -1.63 -13.07
CA ASP A 73 28.07 -0.77 -13.58
C ASP A 73 29.44 -1.35 -13.20
N PRO A 74 30.28 -1.73 -14.17
CA PRO A 74 31.56 -2.39 -13.90
C PRO A 74 32.57 -1.49 -13.16
N ASP A 75 32.34 -0.17 -13.12
CA ASP A 75 33.22 0.76 -12.41
C ASP A 75 33.04 0.71 -10.88
N PHE A 76 32.01 0.01 -10.38
CA PHE A 76 31.71 -0.10 -8.96
C PHE A 76 31.70 -1.56 -8.46
N PRO A 77 32.05 -1.80 -7.18
CA PRO A 77 31.91 -3.12 -6.55
C PRO A 77 30.44 -3.49 -6.37
N GLN A 78 30.17 -4.79 -6.12
CA GLN A 78 28.80 -5.33 -6.02
C GLN A 78 28.01 -4.74 -4.84
N GLU A 79 28.69 -4.40 -3.74
CA GLU A 79 28.09 -3.86 -2.52
C GLU A 79 27.76 -2.36 -2.62
N HIS A 80 28.25 -1.68 -3.66
CA HIS A 80 27.92 -0.28 -3.90
C HIS A 80 26.45 -0.13 -4.28
N ILE A 81 25.78 0.95 -3.83
CA ILE A 81 24.33 1.14 -4.09
C ILE A 81 23.94 1.10 -5.57
N ARG A 82 24.88 1.45 -6.46
CA ARG A 82 24.73 1.37 -7.93
C ARG A 82 24.52 -0.07 -8.43
N ASN A 83 25.06 -1.06 -7.72
CA ASN A 83 25.10 -2.48 -8.11
C ASN A 83 24.45 -3.41 -7.09
N LEU A 84 24.15 -2.91 -5.88
CA LEU A 84 23.56 -3.69 -4.80
C LEU A 84 22.21 -4.27 -5.26
N GLU A 85 22.17 -5.58 -5.38
CA GLU A 85 21.00 -6.31 -5.84
C GLU A 85 19.92 -6.33 -4.77
N GLN A 86 18.70 -6.05 -5.20
CA GLN A 86 17.49 -6.12 -4.42
C GLN A 86 16.54 -7.08 -5.11
N VAL A 87 16.03 -8.01 -4.32
CA VAL A 87 15.01 -8.95 -4.76
C VAL A 87 13.66 -8.28 -4.56
N SER A 88 12.85 -8.25 -5.63
CA SER A 88 11.46 -7.85 -5.56
C SER A 88 10.56 -8.97 -6.07
N ASP A 89 9.56 -9.30 -5.25
CA ASP A 89 8.47 -10.18 -5.60
C ASP A 89 7.20 -9.34 -5.72
N LYS A 90 6.57 -9.36 -6.89
CA LYS A 90 5.33 -8.62 -7.15
C LYS A 90 4.28 -9.57 -7.68
N GLY A 91 3.14 -9.63 -7.02
CA GLY A 91 1.94 -10.31 -7.50
C GLY A 91 0.87 -9.28 -7.82
N CYS A 92 0.33 -9.29 -9.04
CA CYS A 92 -0.79 -8.42 -9.41
C CYS A 92 -1.90 -9.19 -10.13
N ILE A 93 -3.13 -8.78 -9.88
CA ILE A 93 -4.30 -9.09 -10.69
C ILE A 93 -4.66 -7.86 -11.51
N THR A 94 -5.38 -8.06 -12.63
CA THR A 94 -5.95 -6.94 -13.39
C THR A 94 -7.24 -6.45 -12.72
N HIS A 95 -7.61 -5.19 -12.95
CA HIS A 95 -8.76 -4.58 -12.26
C HIS A 95 -10.09 -5.30 -12.53
N ASP A 96 -10.26 -5.90 -13.71
CA ASP A 96 -11.42 -6.73 -14.08
C ASP A 96 -11.50 -8.07 -13.34
N GLN A 97 -10.45 -8.45 -12.60
CA GLN A 97 -10.44 -9.63 -11.74
C GLN A 97 -10.76 -9.29 -10.27
N VAL A 98 -10.90 -8.01 -9.92
CA VAL A 98 -11.37 -7.58 -8.60
C VAL A 98 -12.88 -7.82 -8.52
N PRO A 99 -13.40 -8.45 -7.45
CA PRO A 99 -14.84 -8.69 -7.30
C PRO A 99 -15.65 -7.37 -7.32
N GLU A 100 -16.78 -7.35 -8.02
CA GLU A 100 -17.64 -6.15 -8.08
C GLU A 100 -18.18 -5.70 -6.71
N ASN A 101 -18.25 -6.62 -5.76
CA ASN A 101 -18.68 -6.38 -4.39
C ASN A 101 -17.50 -6.13 -3.43
N SER A 102 -16.31 -5.84 -3.94
CA SER A 102 -15.16 -5.48 -3.10
C SER A 102 -15.48 -4.27 -2.22
N LEU A 103 -14.87 -4.25 -1.04
CA LEU A 103 -14.98 -3.14 -0.10
C LEU A 103 -14.13 -1.93 -0.51
N LEU A 104 -13.32 -2.03 -1.57
CA LEU A 104 -12.47 -0.96 -2.09
C LEU A 104 -12.54 -0.85 -3.62
#